data_AF-A0A955TFC6-F1
#
_entry.id   AF-A0A955TFC6-F1
#
_cell.length_a   1.000
_cell.length_b   1.000
_cell.length_c   1.000
_cell.angle_alpha   90.00
_cell.angle_beta   90.00
_cell.angle_gamma   90.00
#
_symmetry.space_group_name_H-M   'P 1'
#
loop_
_entity.id
_entity.type
_entity.pdbx_description
1 polymer ?
#
loop_
_entity_poly.entity_id
_entity_poly.type
_entity_poly.pdbx_seq_one_letter_code
_entity_poly.pdbx_strand_id
1 'polypeptide(L)'
;MKLLNLLILRPPRTLTDLILLLVVFFILLGSQSLFASEGDGVKLAQASSQPSPPPKTRTVVADLLMIDGGFYVVRGERGEIRIEVTPETQLAESFAFGDRIKAVLLPDDKAISITRAQPGEPIGTTNKAPGTSAPPSPPSPGAKTKPSAPPTKVSPNVRIIIADILMGDGNFYISRS
;
A
#
# COMPACT_ATOMS: atom_id res chain seq x y z
N MET A 1 -30.45 39.00 -34.14
CA MET A 1 -29.14 38.32 -34.08
C MET A 1 -28.38 38.90 -32.89
N LYS A 2 -28.44 38.24 -31.73
CA LYS A 2 -27.99 38.76 -30.43
C LYS A 2 -26.90 37.83 -29.87
N LEU A 3 -25.68 38.37 -29.82
CA LEU A 3 -24.61 38.16 -28.84
C LEU A 3 -24.50 36.75 -28.23
N LEU A 4 -23.65 35.91 -28.84
CA LEU A 4 -22.98 34.81 -28.15
C LEU A 4 -21.98 35.41 -27.14
N ASN A 5 -22.41 35.46 -25.88
CA ASN A 5 -21.62 35.91 -24.75
C ASN A 5 -20.55 34.84 -24.47
N LEU A 6 -19.35 35.09 -24.98
CA LEU A 6 -18.16 34.25 -24.80
C LEU A 6 -17.71 34.38 -23.34
N LEU A 7 -18.15 33.44 -22.48
CA LEU A 7 -17.71 33.31 -21.09
C LEU A 7 -16.24 32.89 -21.11
N ILE A 8 -15.36 33.88 -21.04
CA ILE A 8 -13.91 33.71 -20.93
C ILE A 8 -13.63 33.04 -19.57
N LEU A 9 -13.41 31.72 -19.60
CA LEU A 9 -12.88 30.96 -18.47
C LEU A 9 -11.44 31.46 -18.21
N ARG A 10 -11.29 32.42 -17.30
CA ARG A 10 -9.97 32.81 -16.81
C ARG A 10 -9.44 31.68 -15.92
N PRO A 11 -8.19 31.21 -16.12
CA PRO A 11 -7.61 30.20 -15.27
C PRO A 11 -7.45 30.77 -13.83
N PRO A 12 -7.81 30.00 -12.79
CA PRO A 12 -7.71 30.45 -11.41
C PRO A 12 -6.24 30.69 -11.06
N ARG A 13 -5.92 31.91 -10.60
CA ARG A 13 -4.55 32.31 -10.24
C ARG A 13 -4.25 32.18 -8.75
N THR A 14 -5.27 31.99 -7.92
CA THR A 14 -5.14 31.89 -6.47
C THR A 14 -5.89 30.68 -5.92
N LEU A 15 -5.39 30.13 -4.82
CA LEU A 15 -6.01 28.98 -4.12
C LEU A 15 -7.48 29.25 -3.74
N THR A 16 -7.79 30.48 -3.35
CA THR A 16 -9.15 30.93 -3.03
C THR A 16 -10.11 30.82 -4.21
N ASP A 17 -9.63 31.08 -5.42
CA ASP A 17 -10.42 31.00 -6.66
C ASP A 17 -10.74 29.53 -7.00
N LEU A 18 -9.79 28.63 -6.75
CA LEU A 18 -9.97 27.18 -6.91
C LEU A 18 -10.98 26.62 -5.90
N ILE A 19 -10.92 27.09 -4.64
CA ILE A 19 -11.86 26.68 -3.59
C ILE A 19 -13.28 27.15 -3.93
N LEU A 20 -13.44 28.39 -4.39
CA LEU A 20 -14.74 28.92 -4.79
C LEU A 20 -15.34 28.10 -5.96
N LEU A 21 -14.51 27.71 -6.92
CA LEU A 21 -14.90 26.90 -8.06
C LEU A 21 -15.31 25.47 -7.64
N LEU A 22 -14.61 24.86 -6.68
CA LEU A 22 -15.00 23.57 -6.10
C LEU A 22 -16.32 23.65 -5.34
N VAL A 23 -16.55 24.69 -4.54
CA VAL A 23 -17.81 24.87 -3.81
C VAL A 23 -18.99 25.00 -4.77
N VAL A 24 -18.86 25.78 -5.84
CA VAL A 24 -19.89 25.89 -6.88
C VAL A 24 -20.11 24.55 -7.60
N PHE A 25 -19.04 23.79 -7.87
CA PHE A 25 -19.13 22.47 -8.50
C PHE A 25 -19.85 21.44 -7.63
N PHE A 26 -19.60 21.42 -6.31
CA PHE A 26 -20.30 20.52 -5.37
C PHE A 26 -21.78 20.88 -5.19
N ILE A 27 -22.14 22.16 -5.23
CA ILE A 27 -23.55 22.59 -5.21
C ILE A 27 -24.26 22.16 -6.50
N LEU A 28 -23.56 22.15 -7.63
CA LEU A 28 -24.13 21.73 -8.92
C LEU A 28 -24.23 20.20 -9.09
N LEU A 29 -23.31 19.42 -8.49
CA LEU A 29 -23.34 17.95 -8.53
C LEU A 29 -24.13 17.30 -7.38
N GLY A 30 -24.43 18.04 -6.30
CA GLY A 30 -25.07 17.51 -5.08
C GLY A 30 -26.57 17.17 -5.16
N SER A 31 -27.20 17.25 -6.34
CA SER A 31 -28.66 17.11 -6.49
C SER A 31 -29.13 15.83 -7.21
N GLN A 32 -28.28 14.80 -7.31
CA GLN A 32 -28.66 13.50 -7.88
C GLN A 32 -28.25 12.42 -6.86
N SER A 33 -29.09 11.56 -6.27
CA SER A 33 -30.49 11.26 -6.45
C SER A 33 -30.90 10.46 -5.20
N LEU A 34 -31.91 10.93 -4.48
CA LEU A 34 -32.57 10.18 -3.42
C LEU A 34 -33.77 9.46 -4.03
N PHE A 35 -33.54 8.31 -4.69
CA PHE A 35 -34.62 7.43 -5.06
C PHE A 35 -34.86 6.44 -3.92
N ALA A 36 -35.77 6.84 -3.04
CA ALA A 36 -36.51 5.92 -2.20
C ALA A 36 -37.35 5.01 -3.11
N SER A 37 -36.96 3.74 -3.19
CA SER A 37 -37.75 2.68 -3.82
C SER A 37 -38.69 2.11 -2.77
N GLU A 38 -39.87 2.72 -2.63
CA GLU A 38 -41.00 2.14 -1.90
C GLU A 38 -41.70 1.15 -2.83
N GLY A 39 -41.48 -0.14 -2.58
CA GLY A 39 -42.07 -1.26 -3.31
C GLY A 39 -42.63 -2.27 -2.32
N ASP A 40 -43.95 -2.23 -2.16
CA ASP A 40 -44.74 -3.17 -1.37
C ASP A 40 -44.60 -4.62 -1.89
N GLY A 41 -44.29 -5.53 -0.97
CA GLY A 41 -44.96 -6.83 -0.86
C GLY A 41 -44.75 -7.90 -1.94
N VAL A 42 -43.64 -8.65 -1.84
CA VAL A 42 -43.66 -10.11 -2.05
C VAL A 42 -42.73 -10.81 -1.06
N LYS A 43 -43.37 -11.33 -0.01
CA LYS A 43 -42.85 -12.32 0.93
C LYS A 43 -42.73 -13.67 0.22
N LEU A 44 -41.56 -14.06 -0.27
CA LEU A 44 -41.23 -15.46 -0.57
C LEU A 44 -39.72 -15.70 -0.43
N ALA A 45 -39.39 -16.73 0.34
CA ALA A 45 -38.07 -17.34 0.54
C ALA A 45 -37.03 -16.51 1.32
N GLN A 46 -37.13 -16.62 2.65
CA GLN A 46 -35.97 -16.58 3.54
C GLN A 46 -35.01 -17.69 3.10
N ALA A 47 -34.14 -17.36 2.14
CA ALA A 47 -32.97 -18.15 1.85
C ALA A 47 -32.19 -18.26 3.16
N SER A 48 -32.06 -19.49 3.63
CA SER A 48 -31.19 -19.87 4.74
C SER A 48 -29.90 -19.05 4.66
N SER A 49 -29.72 -18.16 5.62
CA SER A 49 -28.45 -17.50 5.94
C SER A 49 -27.50 -18.58 6.47
N GLN A 50 -27.10 -19.47 5.57
CA GLN A 50 -26.01 -20.40 5.79
C GLN A 50 -24.77 -19.52 5.92
N PRO A 51 -24.04 -19.56 7.05
CA PRO A 51 -22.81 -18.80 7.21
C PRO A 51 -21.90 -19.18 6.05
N SER A 52 -21.64 -18.23 5.15
CA SER A 52 -20.62 -18.41 4.12
C SER A 52 -19.31 -18.73 4.83
N PRO A 53 -18.56 -19.76 4.39
CA PRO A 53 -17.29 -20.06 5.00
C PRO A 53 -16.40 -18.80 4.98
N PRO A 54 -15.67 -18.52 6.07
CA PRO A 54 -14.88 -17.31 6.17
C PRO A 54 -13.93 -17.22 4.97
N PRO A 55 -13.83 -16.05 4.30
CA PRO A 55 -12.98 -15.89 3.14
C PRO A 55 -11.55 -16.27 3.49
N LYS A 56 -10.95 -17.09 2.63
CA LYS A 56 -9.58 -17.57 2.83
C LYS A 56 -8.62 -16.40 2.61
N THR A 57 -8.13 -15.80 3.69
CA THR A 57 -7.20 -14.69 3.62
C THR A 57 -5.76 -15.16 3.64
N ARG A 58 -4.87 -14.35 3.09
CA ARG A 58 -3.42 -14.51 3.20
C ARG A 58 -2.80 -13.21 3.69
N THR A 59 -1.75 -13.32 4.48
CA THR A 59 -0.97 -12.17 4.94
C THR A 59 0.34 -12.12 4.17
N VAL A 60 0.70 -10.94 3.67
CA VAL A 60 1.91 -10.68 2.92
C VAL A 60 2.72 -9.61 3.64
N VAL A 61 3.97 -9.91 3.94
CA VAL A 61 4.95 -8.94 4.43
C VAL A 61 5.96 -8.70 3.32
N ALA A 62 6.06 -7.46 2.83
CA ALA A 62 6.82 -7.13 1.62
C ALA A 62 7.26 -5.65 1.60
N ASP A 63 8.24 -5.35 0.75
CA ASP A 63 8.74 -3.97 0.56
C ASP A 63 7.95 -3.28 -0.56
N LEU A 64 7.48 -2.05 -0.33
CA LEU A 64 6.70 -1.29 -1.30
C LEU A 64 7.59 -0.73 -2.41
N LEU A 65 7.30 -1.10 -3.65
CA LEU A 65 8.04 -0.68 -4.84
C LEU A 65 7.36 0.44 -5.62
N MET A 66 6.03 0.53 -5.60
CA MET A 66 5.33 1.54 -6.38
C MET A 66 3.92 1.72 -5.87
N ILE A 67 3.41 2.94 -5.97
CA ILE A 67 2.01 3.28 -5.75
C ILE A 67 1.51 3.88 -7.06
N ASP A 68 0.53 3.23 -7.68
CA ASP A 68 -0.08 3.68 -8.92
C ASP A 68 -1.61 3.69 -8.78
N GLY A 69 -2.15 4.87 -8.47
CA GLY A 69 -3.58 5.08 -8.24
C GLY A 69 -4.13 4.17 -7.13
N GLY A 70 -4.85 3.13 -7.52
CA GLY A 70 -5.44 2.12 -6.63
C GLY A 70 -4.61 0.85 -6.46
N PHE A 71 -3.36 0.82 -6.93
CA PHE A 71 -2.51 -0.37 -6.86
C PHE A 71 -1.20 -0.13 -6.13
N TYR A 72 -0.85 -1.07 -5.25
CA TYR A 72 0.41 -1.11 -4.54
C TYR A 72 1.22 -2.26 -5.11
N VAL A 73 2.38 -1.96 -5.69
CA VAL A 73 3.30 -2.98 -6.18
C VAL A 73 4.32 -3.24 -5.09
N VAL A 74 4.39 -4.46 -4.59
CA VAL A 74 5.29 -4.85 -3.51
C VAL A 74 6.23 -5.96 -3.94
N ARG A 75 7.42 -6.01 -3.34
CA ARG A 75 8.39 -7.10 -3.52
C ARG A 75 8.35 -8.05 -2.33
N GLY A 76 7.79 -9.23 -2.55
CA GLY A 76 7.82 -10.33 -1.59
C GLY A 76 8.94 -11.34 -1.90
N GLU A 77 8.93 -12.44 -1.15
CA GLU A 77 9.88 -13.56 -1.34
C GLU A 77 9.72 -14.24 -2.70
N ARG A 78 8.50 -14.26 -3.25
CA ARG A 78 8.14 -14.93 -4.50
C ARG A 78 8.24 -14.02 -5.73
N GLY A 79 8.73 -12.80 -5.55
CA GLY A 79 8.78 -11.77 -6.58
C GLY A 79 7.81 -10.63 -6.31
N GLU A 80 7.37 -9.98 -7.37
CA GLU A 80 6.52 -8.80 -7.31
C GLU A 80 5.04 -9.19 -7.25
N ILE A 81 4.28 -8.53 -6.38
CA ILE A 81 2.86 -8.74 -6.20
C ILE A 81 2.17 -7.40 -6.36
N ARG A 82 1.10 -7.36 -7.16
CA ARG A 82 0.26 -6.19 -7.34
C ARG A 82 -0.96 -6.32 -6.45
N ILE A 83 -1.08 -5.45 -5.47
CA ILE A 83 -2.17 -5.41 -4.50
C ILE A 83 -3.17 -4.34 -4.95
N GLU A 84 -4.44 -4.71 -5.06
CA GLU A 84 -5.52 -3.77 -5.33
C GLU A 84 -6.04 -3.17 -4.01
N VAL A 85 -6.03 -1.84 -3.93
CA VAL A 85 -6.59 -1.08 -2.82
C VAL A 85 -7.96 -0.58 -3.23
N THR A 86 -8.97 -1.02 -2.50
CA THR A 86 -10.36 -0.61 -2.70
C THR A 86 -10.75 0.43 -1.62
N PRO A 87 -11.87 1.16 -1.78
CA PRO A 87 -12.37 2.06 -0.74
C PRO A 87 -12.70 1.36 0.59
N GLU A 88 -12.86 0.04 0.58
CA GLU A 88 -13.11 -0.78 1.77
C GLU A 88 -11.83 -1.21 2.49
N THR A 89 -10.66 -1.01 1.86
CA THR A 89 -9.36 -1.35 2.45
C THR A 89 -9.05 -0.45 3.64
N GLN A 90 -8.71 -1.06 4.77
CA GLN A 90 -8.27 -0.35 5.97
C GLN A 90 -6.78 0.00 5.88
N LEU A 91 -6.47 1.26 5.58
CA LEU A 91 -5.12 1.80 5.62
C LEU A 91 -4.84 2.39 7.00
N ALA A 92 -3.81 1.89 7.68
CA ALA A 92 -3.42 2.45 8.99
C ALA A 92 -2.75 3.83 8.87
N GLU A 93 -2.02 4.06 7.79
CA GLU A 93 -1.24 5.27 7.52
C GLU A 93 -0.97 5.42 6.02
N SER A 94 -0.34 6.54 5.64
CA SER A 94 0.19 6.72 4.30
C SER A 94 1.55 6.03 4.16
N PHE A 95 1.76 5.31 3.07
CA PHE A 95 2.99 4.58 2.79
C PHE A 95 3.81 5.24 1.68
N ALA A 96 5.13 5.08 1.75
CA ALA A 96 6.07 5.58 0.75
C ALA A 96 6.87 4.44 0.10
N PHE A 97 7.49 4.73 -1.05
CA PHE A 97 8.42 3.81 -1.69
C PHE A 97 9.50 3.34 -0.71
N GLY A 98 9.76 2.04 -0.69
CA GLY A 98 10.72 1.39 0.21
C GLY A 98 10.16 1.07 1.60
N ASP A 99 8.94 1.48 1.93
CA ASP A 99 8.30 1.09 3.19
C ASP A 99 8.01 -0.40 3.20
N ARG A 100 8.29 -1.02 4.34
CA ARG A 100 7.95 -2.42 4.57
C ARG A 100 6.55 -2.51 5.16
N ILE A 101 5.66 -3.16 4.42
CA ILE A 101 4.24 -3.23 4.76
C ILE A 101 3.79 -4.66 5.01
N LYS A 102 2.75 -4.78 5.81
CA LYS A 102 2.00 -5.99 6.09
C LYS A 102 0.60 -5.82 5.56
N ALA A 103 0.25 -6.58 4.54
CA ALA A 103 -1.06 -6.55 3.90
C ALA A 103 -1.81 -7.86 4.16
N VAL A 104 -3.07 -7.75 4.56
CA VAL A 104 -4.00 -8.89 4.59
C VAL A 104 -4.80 -8.85 3.30
N LEU A 105 -4.66 -9.90 2.50
CA LEU A 105 -5.23 -10.00 1.16
C LEU A 105 -6.29 -11.09 1.08
N LEU A 106 -7.27 -10.88 0.22
CA LEU A 106 -8.14 -11.92 -0.30
C LEU A 106 -7.42 -12.80 -1.34
N PRO A 107 -8.01 -13.94 -1.76
CA PRO A 107 -7.44 -14.79 -2.81
C PRO A 107 -7.28 -14.12 -4.18
N ASP A 108 -7.98 -13.02 -4.42
CA ASP A 108 -7.98 -12.21 -5.65
C ASP A 108 -7.03 -11.00 -5.56
N ASP A 109 -6.13 -10.99 -4.57
CA ASP A 109 -5.13 -9.93 -4.35
C ASP A 109 -5.70 -8.56 -3.96
N LYS A 110 -6.98 -8.51 -3.58
CA LYS A 110 -7.60 -7.32 -2.95
C LYS A 110 -7.18 -7.19 -1.50
N ALA A 111 -6.83 -5.97 -1.09
CA ALA A 111 -6.44 -5.68 0.28
C ALA A 111 -7.64 -5.50 1.21
N ILE A 112 -7.64 -6.22 2.32
CA ILE A 112 -8.53 -5.99 3.46
C ILE A 112 -7.95 -4.91 4.36
N SER A 113 -6.66 -5.05 4.68
CA SER A 113 -5.94 -4.07 5.50
C SER A 113 -4.48 -4.00 5.11
N ILE A 114 -3.91 -2.80 5.26
CA ILE A 114 -2.48 -2.55 5.05
C ILE A 114 -1.96 -1.75 6.25
N THR A 115 -0.97 -2.32 6.93
CA THR A 115 -0.29 -1.70 8.07
C THR A 115 1.21 -1.72 7.87
N ARG A 116 1.96 -0.86 8.56
CA ARG A 116 3.42 -0.93 8.58
C ARG A 116 3.86 -2.25 9.24
N ALA A 117 4.85 -2.93 8.65
CA ALA A 117 5.40 -4.15 9.21
C ALA A 117 6.22 -3.84 10.47
N GLN A 118 6.28 -4.78 11.42
CA GLN A 118 7.11 -4.60 12.60
C GLN A 118 8.61 -4.70 12.25
N PRO A 119 9.50 -3.94 12.92
CA PRO A 119 10.93 -4.08 12.73
C PRO A 119 11.38 -5.54 13.00
N GLY A 120 11.92 -6.20 11.98
CA GLY A 120 12.40 -7.59 12.08
C GLY A 120 11.37 -8.68 11.75
N GLU A 121 10.13 -8.34 11.39
CA GLU A 121 9.20 -9.32 10.80
C GLU A 121 9.77 -9.82 9.47
N PRO A 122 9.84 -11.14 9.17
CA PRO A 122 10.43 -11.64 7.92
C PRO A 122 9.56 -11.34 6.69
N ILE A 123 10.18 -11.13 5.52
CA ILE A 123 9.45 -11.00 4.24
C ILE A 123 8.87 -12.38 3.93
N GLY A 124 7.59 -12.45 3.58
CA GLY A 124 7.00 -13.72 3.21
C GLY A 124 5.48 -13.68 3.07
N THR A 125 4.96 -14.82 2.63
CA THR A 125 3.53 -15.04 2.45
C THR A 125 3.04 -16.13 3.41
N THR A 126 2.03 -15.83 4.23
CA THR A 126 1.43 -16.81 5.13
C THR A 126 -0.08 -16.89 4.92
N ASN A 127 -0.59 -18.10 4.71
CA ASN A 127 -2.03 -18.37 4.57
C ASN A 127 -2.73 -18.49 5.92
N LYS A 128 -2.08 -18.07 7.00
CA LYS A 128 -2.63 -18.15 8.36
C LYS A 128 -3.50 -16.93 8.63
N ALA A 129 -4.69 -17.17 9.18
CA ALA A 129 -5.64 -16.12 9.55
C ALA A 129 -4.95 -15.05 10.44
N PRO A 130 -5.32 -13.76 10.30
CA PRO A 130 -4.78 -12.69 11.12
C PRO A 130 -5.23 -12.93 12.57
N GLY A 131 -4.33 -13.38 13.44
CA GLY A 131 -4.69 -13.66 14.83
C GLY A 131 -3.80 -14.62 15.61
N THR A 132 -2.79 -15.24 15.00
CA THR A 132 -1.76 -15.96 15.77
C THR A 132 -0.39 -15.42 15.43
N SER A 133 -0.07 -14.23 15.96
CA SER A 133 1.26 -14.04 16.50
C SER A 133 1.50 -15.23 17.42
N ALA A 134 2.39 -16.15 17.03
CA ALA A 134 2.91 -17.09 18.00
C ALA A 134 3.42 -16.22 19.17
N PRO A 135 3.03 -16.50 20.43
CA PRO A 135 3.64 -15.85 21.57
C PRO A 135 5.16 -15.92 21.37
N PRO A 136 5.91 -14.83 21.64
CA PRO A 136 7.37 -14.95 21.69
C PRO A 136 7.66 -16.11 22.63
N SER A 137 8.23 -17.19 22.10
CA SER A 137 8.61 -18.33 22.92
C SER A 137 9.36 -17.78 24.14
N PRO A 138 8.94 -18.06 25.37
CA PRO A 138 9.64 -17.57 26.54
C PRO A 138 11.12 -17.93 26.40
N PRO A 139 12.05 -17.00 26.68
CA PRO A 139 13.48 -17.28 26.57
C PRO A 139 13.77 -18.51 27.41
N SER A 140 14.16 -19.60 26.75
CA SER A 140 14.45 -20.86 27.39
C SER A 140 15.52 -20.62 28.48
N PRO A 141 15.22 -20.80 29.77
CA PRO A 141 16.19 -20.59 30.82
C PRO A 141 17.20 -21.72 30.78
N GLY A 142 18.44 -21.40 30.38
CA GLY A 142 19.63 -22.15 30.76
C GLY A 142 19.89 -23.45 29.99
N ALA A 143 20.63 -23.32 28.88
CA ALA A 143 21.65 -24.31 28.55
C ALA A 143 23.01 -23.61 28.69
N LYS A 144 23.66 -23.83 29.84
CA LYS A 144 25.10 -23.57 30.01
C LYS A 144 25.86 -24.43 29.01
N THR A 145 26.39 -23.83 27.97
CA THR A 145 27.50 -24.41 27.20
C THR A 145 28.64 -23.40 27.08
N LYS A 146 29.61 -23.60 27.98
CA LYS A 146 31.06 -23.65 27.73
C LYS A 146 31.68 -22.51 26.89
N PRO A 147 32.60 -21.71 27.45
CA PRO A 147 33.37 -20.73 26.69
C PRO A 147 34.23 -21.44 25.64
N SER A 148 33.97 -21.19 24.36
CA SER A 148 34.87 -21.57 23.27
C SER A 148 35.25 -20.30 22.51
N ALA A 149 36.53 -19.94 22.67
CA ALA A 149 37.42 -19.08 21.89
C ALA A 149 36.88 -17.78 21.22
N PRO A 150 37.65 -16.68 21.26
CA PRO A 150 37.28 -15.42 20.61
C PRO A 150 37.26 -15.58 19.08
N PRO A 151 36.18 -15.19 18.37
CA PRO A 151 36.24 -15.08 16.92
C PRO A 151 37.08 -13.86 16.55
N THR A 152 38.17 -14.17 15.86
CA THR A 152 39.11 -13.30 15.18
C THR A 152 38.42 -12.13 14.48
N LYS A 153 38.95 -10.94 14.76
CA LYS A 153 38.79 -9.69 14.01
C LYS A 153 38.99 -9.95 12.51
N VAL A 154 37.90 -10.06 11.75
CA VAL A 154 37.93 -10.05 10.28
C VAL A 154 37.74 -8.62 9.80
N SER A 155 38.80 -8.10 9.22
CA SER A 155 38.91 -6.89 8.41
C SER A 155 39.74 -7.30 7.18
N PRO A 156 39.73 -6.60 6.04
CA PRO A 156 38.72 -5.77 5.36
C PRO A 156 38.54 -6.20 3.87
N ASN A 157 37.52 -5.71 3.16
CA ASN A 157 37.67 -5.42 1.71
C ASN A 157 36.49 -4.59 1.17
N VAL A 158 36.43 -3.30 1.53
CA VAL A 158 35.61 -2.35 0.78
C VAL A 158 36.52 -1.70 -0.25
N ARG A 159 36.49 -2.20 -1.48
CA ARG A 159 37.04 -1.47 -2.63
C ARG A 159 36.08 -0.32 -2.93
N ILE A 160 36.42 0.88 -2.46
CA ILE A 160 35.76 2.11 -2.90
C ILE A 160 36.20 2.31 -4.36
N ILE A 161 35.32 2.00 -5.31
CA ILE A 161 35.50 2.41 -6.70
C ILE A 161 35.14 3.89 -6.74
N ILE A 162 36.16 4.75 -6.66
CA ILE A 162 36.03 6.18 -6.92
C ILE A 162 35.82 6.31 -8.43
N ALA A 163 34.59 6.57 -8.85
CA ALA A 163 34.34 7.02 -10.22
C ALA A 163 34.67 8.52 -10.27
N ASP A 164 35.69 8.89 -11.03
CA ASP A 164 35.94 10.30 -11.37
C ASP A 164 34.79 10.80 -12.26
N ILE A 165 33.91 11.60 -11.67
CA ILE A 165 32.83 12.29 -12.39
C ILE A 165 33.47 13.51 -13.05
N LEU A 166 33.89 13.36 -14.31
CA LEU A 166 34.32 14.48 -15.14
C LEU A 166 33.09 15.27 -15.59
N MET A 167 32.95 16.49 -15.08
CA MET A 167 31.97 17.46 -15.57
C MET A 167 32.48 18.06 -16.89
N GLY A 168 31.99 17.52 -18.01
CA GLY A 168 32.13 18.10 -19.34
C GLY A 168 30.75 18.21 -20.00
N ASP A 169 30.37 19.43 -20.36
CA ASP A 169 29.38 19.75 -21.41
C ASP A 169 27.95 19.21 -21.23
N GLY A 170 27.50 19.01 -19.99
CA GLY A 170 26.08 18.77 -19.68
C GLY A 170 25.53 17.38 -20.03
N ASN A 171 26.39 16.44 -20.43
CA ASN A 171 26.03 15.04 -20.63
C ASN A 171 26.82 14.13 -19.69
N PHE A 172 26.12 13.30 -18.91
CA PHE A 172 26.73 12.33 -18.00
C PHE A 172 27.21 11.09 -18.77
N TYR A 173 28.51 10.83 -18.74
CA TYR A 173 29.09 9.59 -19.26
C TYR A 173 29.68 8.77 -18.11
N ILE A 174 29.17 7.56 -17.89
CA ILE A 174 29.75 6.58 -16.95
C ILE A 174 30.72 5.70 -17.75
N SER A 175 32.02 5.93 -17.64
CA SER A 175 33.02 5.00 -18.17
C SER A 175 33.28 3.89 -17.16
N ARG A 176 33.06 2.64 -17.58
CA ARG A 176 33.48 1.44 -16.83
C ARG A 176 34.91 1.11 -17.26
N SER A 177 35.84 1.09 -16.30
CA SER A 177 37.21 0.60 -16.51
C SER A 177 37.34 -0.88 -16.16
#